data_AF-A0A4V2HD38-F1
#
_entry.id   AF-A0A4V2HD38-F1
#
_cell.length_a   1.000
_cell.length_b   1.000
_cell.length_c   1.000
_cell.angle_alpha   90.00
_cell.angle_beta   90.00
_cell.angle_gamma   90.00
#
_symmetry.space_group_name_H-M   'P 1'
#
loop_
_entity.id
_entity.type
_entity.pdbx_description
1 polymer ?
#
loop_
_entity_poly.entity_id
_entity_poly.type
_entity_poly.pdbx_seq_one_letter_code
_entity_poly.pdbx_strand_id
1 'polypeptide(L)'
;MKNSSLFLSIFFLSYSSAASSGDFERAFEAGKVAAQNFEKKLIEEKNKAKLDKENLALANYVYDYKNYSIGLAQSSDSYIVIFSLKRDKHEGPILGGGARYEIDINSLKINNVELYE
;
A
#
# COMPACT_ATOMS: atom_id res chain seq x y z
N MET A 1 -54.23 32.52 25.48
CA MET A 1 -54.50 31.09 25.74
C MET A 1 -53.59 30.27 24.84
N LYS A 2 -53.00 29.23 25.44
CA LYS A 2 -52.03 28.30 24.84
C LYS A 2 -52.61 27.65 23.59
N ASN A 3 -51.78 27.41 22.57
CA ASN A 3 -51.87 26.25 21.70
C ASN A 3 -50.46 25.88 21.25
N SER A 4 -49.86 24.97 22.00
CA SER A 4 -48.67 24.20 21.62
C SER A 4 -49.08 23.08 20.66
N SER A 5 -48.36 22.90 19.56
CA SER A 5 -48.29 21.65 18.77
C SER A 5 -47.37 21.91 17.56
N LEU A 6 -46.49 21.04 17.08
CA LEU A 6 -45.84 19.83 17.57
C LEU A 6 -44.68 19.63 16.57
N PHE A 7 -43.54 19.14 17.05
CA PHE A 7 -42.36 18.83 16.24
C PHE A 7 -42.68 17.85 15.10
N LEU A 8 -42.08 18.07 13.92
CA LEU A 8 -41.73 16.97 13.02
C LEU A 8 -40.42 17.28 12.27
N SER A 9 -39.31 17.30 13.00
CA SER A 9 -37.98 17.23 12.41
C SER A 9 -37.75 15.80 11.92
N ILE A 10 -37.92 15.57 10.62
CA ILE A 10 -37.53 14.34 9.95
C ILE A 10 -36.00 14.28 10.00
N PHE A 11 -35.46 13.51 10.95
CA PHE A 11 -34.07 13.10 10.94
C PHE A 11 -33.86 12.18 9.73
N PHE A 12 -33.34 12.74 8.64
CA PHE A 12 -32.70 11.95 7.59
C PHE A 12 -31.38 11.41 8.17
N LEU A 13 -31.46 10.26 8.84
CA LEU A 13 -30.28 9.44 9.10
C LEU A 13 -29.87 8.83 7.75
N SER A 14 -29.04 9.55 7.03
CA SER A 14 -28.24 9.00 5.94
C SER A 14 -27.41 7.86 6.53
N TYR A 15 -27.88 6.63 6.40
CA TYR A 15 -27.09 5.44 6.64
C TYR A 15 -25.94 5.46 5.64
N SER A 16 -24.81 6.05 6.02
CA SER A 16 -23.54 5.81 5.36
C SER A 16 -23.27 4.32 5.50
N SER A 17 -23.36 3.60 4.39
CA SER A 17 -22.99 2.19 4.27
C SER A 17 -21.61 2.00 4.88
N ALA A 18 -21.58 1.29 6.01
CA ALA A 18 -20.35 0.87 6.65
C ALA A 18 -19.50 0.11 5.62
N ALA A 19 -18.23 0.46 5.51
CA ALA A 19 -17.26 -0.33 4.76
C ALA A 19 -17.39 -1.79 5.19
N SER A 20 -17.72 -2.67 4.24
CA SER A 20 -17.91 -4.10 4.51
C SER A 20 -16.60 -4.68 5.06
N SER A 21 -16.67 -5.45 6.14
CA SER A 21 -15.49 -6.14 6.69
C SER A 21 -14.80 -7.04 5.64
N GLY A 22 -15.54 -7.49 4.62
CA GLY A 22 -15.00 -8.26 3.51
C GLY A 22 -14.09 -7.46 2.58
N ASP A 23 -14.33 -6.16 2.40
CA ASP A 23 -13.48 -5.32 1.54
C ASP A 23 -12.12 -5.08 2.19
N PHE A 24 -12.10 -4.90 3.52
CA PHE A 24 -10.86 -4.80 4.29
C PHE A 24 -10.04 -6.09 4.25
N GLU A 25 -10.69 -7.24 4.46
CA GLU A 25 -10.03 -8.56 4.41
C GLU A 25 -9.39 -8.79 3.03
N ARG A 26 -10.14 -8.53 1.96
CA ARG A 26 -9.65 -8.65 0.58
C ARG A 26 -8.50 -7.70 0.27
N ALA A 27 -8.58 -6.44 0.72
CA ALA A 27 -7.51 -5.47 0.53
C ALA A 27 -6.24 -5.89 1.29
N PHE A 28 -6.38 -6.48 2.49
CA PHE A 28 -5.26 -7.02 3.26
C PHE A 28 -4.60 -8.21 2.55
N GLU A 29 -5.39 -9.14 1.98
CA GLU A 29 -4.86 -10.25 1.19
C GLU A 29 -4.13 -9.75 -0.08
N ALA A 30 -4.66 -8.74 -0.77
CA ALA A 30 -3.94 -8.10 -1.88
C ALA A 30 -2.59 -7.52 -1.41
N GLY A 31 -2.57 -6.87 -0.24
CA GLY A 31 -1.34 -6.39 0.39
C GLY A 31 -0.31 -7.50 0.62
N LYS A 32 -0.74 -8.69 1.09
CA LYS A 32 0.15 -9.85 1.26
C LYS A 32 0.73 -10.35 -0.06
N VAL A 33 -0.10 -10.46 -1.10
CA VAL A 33 0.34 -10.88 -2.43
C VAL A 33 1.40 -9.93 -2.98
N ALA A 34 1.16 -8.62 -2.87
CA ALA A 34 2.11 -7.60 -3.28
C ALA A 34 3.43 -7.70 -2.49
N ALA A 35 3.34 -7.84 -1.16
CA ALA A 35 4.50 -7.93 -0.27
C ALA A 35 5.40 -9.12 -0.58
N GLN A 36 4.82 -10.31 -0.76
CA GLN A 36 5.57 -11.52 -1.10
C GLN A 36 6.29 -11.39 -2.45
N ASN A 37 5.63 -10.80 -3.45
CA ASN A 37 6.24 -10.57 -4.76
C ASN A 37 7.38 -9.56 -4.66
N PHE A 38 7.16 -8.45 -3.95
CA PHE A 38 8.13 -7.37 -3.80
C PHE A 38 9.38 -7.82 -3.05
N GLU A 39 9.23 -8.54 -1.93
CA GLU A 39 10.36 -9.09 -1.18
C GLU A 39 11.21 -10.04 -2.05
N LYS A 40 10.55 -10.92 -2.81
CA LYS A 40 11.25 -11.80 -3.75
C LYS A 40 12.03 -11.00 -4.79
N LYS A 41 11.44 -9.92 -5.32
CA LYS A 41 12.11 -9.03 -6.29
C LYS A 41 13.32 -8.32 -5.70
N LEU A 42 13.23 -7.81 -4.48
CA LEU A 42 14.36 -7.19 -3.78
C LEU A 42 15.52 -8.18 -3.62
N ILE A 43 15.24 -9.44 -3.27
CA ILE A 43 16.26 -10.50 -3.15
C ILE A 43 16.88 -10.83 -4.53
N GLU A 44 16.05 -10.98 -5.56
CA GLU A 44 16.51 -11.23 -6.94
C GLU A 44 17.46 -10.11 -7.42
N GLU A 45 17.09 -8.85 -7.21
CA GLU A 45 17.90 -7.70 -7.62
C GLU A 45 19.17 -7.55 -6.78
N LYS A 46 19.10 -7.78 -5.46
CA LYS A 46 20.29 -7.81 -4.59
C LYS A 46 21.33 -8.83 -5.07
N ASN A 47 20.88 -10.00 -5.49
CA ASN A 47 21.77 -11.07 -5.96
C ASN A 47 22.43 -10.75 -7.32
N LYS A 48 21.83 -9.86 -8.12
CA LYS A 48 22.41 -9.39 -9.39
C LYS A 48 23.37 -8.21 -9.19
N ALA A 49 23.17 -7.43 -8.13
CA ALA A 49 23.99 -6.26 -7.85
C ALA A 49 25.44 -6.66 -7.50
N LYS A 50 26.41 -6.02 -8.15
CA LYS A 50 27.82 -6.12 -7.77
C LYS A 50 28.06 -5.17 -6.60
N LEU A 51 28.12 -5.70 -5.39
CA LEU A 51 28.32 -4.91 -4.17
C LEU A 51 29.82 -4.76 -3.89
N ASP A 52 30.32 -3.54 -3.94
CA ASP A 52 31.61 -3.19 -3.35
C ASP A 52 31.46 -2.91 -1.84
N LYS A 53 32.59 -2.83 -1.12
CA LYS A 53 32.56 -2.59 0.33
C LYS A 53 32.00 -1.20 0.69
N GLU A 54 32.11 -0.24 -0.22
CA GLU A 54 31.71 1.14 0.00
C GLU A 54 30.19 1.32 -0.09
N ASN A 55 29.51 0.62 -1.01
CA ASN A 55 28.05 0.70 -1.17
C ASN A 55 27.29 -0.42 -0.43
N LEU A 56 27.98 -1.27 0.33
CA LEU A 56 27.36 -2.40 1.02
C LEU A 56 26.30 -1.97 2.04
N ALA A 57 26.53 -0.87 2.77
CA ALA A 57 25.59 -0.34 3.76
C ALA A 57 24.30 0.14 3.08
N LEU A 58 24.43 1.01 2.08
CA LEU A 58 23.32 1.49 1.26
C LEU A 58 22.55 0.35 0.59
N ALA A 59 23.24 -0.60 -0.04
CA ALA A 59 22.60 -1.73 -0.69
C ALA A 59 21.83 -2.61 0.32
N ASN A 60 22.40 -2.85 1.50
CA ASN A 60 21.67 -3.56 2.55
C ASN A 60 20.44 -2.79 3.03
N TYR A 61 20.49 -1.46 3.06
CA TYR A 61 19.33 -0.63 3.37
C TYR A 61 18.26 -0.73 2.27
N VAL A 62 18.62 -0.50 1.01
CA VAL A 62 17.71 -0.48 -0.15
C VAL A 62 17.05 -1.84 -0.40
N TYR A 63 17.78 -2.94 -0.22
CA TYR A 63 17.24 -4.28 -0.46
C TYR A 63 16.60 -4.94 0.77
N ASP A 64 16.54 -4.25 1.93
CA ASP A 64 15.76 -4.73 3.07
C ASP A 64 14.31 -4.23 2.97
N TYR A 65 13.40 -5.17 2.77
CA TYR A 65 11.95 -4.94 2.71
C TYR A 65 11.40 -4.10 3.87
N LYS A 66 11.97 -4.22 5.08
CA LYS A 66 11.53 -3.47 6.28
C LYS A 66 11.72 -1.96 6.13
N ASN A 67 12.61 -1.54 5.23
CA ASN A 67 12.86 -0.13 4.96
C ASN A 67 11.83 0.48 4.01
N TYR A 68 10.80 -0.24 3.59
CA TYR A 68 9.72 0.29 2.79
C TYR A 68 8.47 0.60 3.63
N SER A 69 7.79 1.68 3.26
CA SER A 69 6.42 1.99 3.70
C SER A 69 5.44 1.40 2.70
N ILE A 70 4.27 0.98 3.18
CA ILE A 70 3.24 0.33 2.36
C ILE A 70 1.98 1.20 2.39
N GLY A 71 1.56 1.66 1.21
CA GLY A 71 0.26 2.28 0.99
C GLY A 71 -0.69 1.29 0.33
N LEU A 72 -1.95 1.32 0.73
CA LEU A 72 -3.01 0.50 0.15
C LEU A 72 -4.19 1.40 -0.21
N ALA A 73 -4.61 1.34 -1.47
CA ALA A 73 -5.77 2.03 -1.98
C ALA A 73 -6.63 1.07 -2.81
N GLN A 74 -7.90 1.39 -2.96
CA GLN A 74 -8.84 0.62 -3.78
C GLN A 74 -9.31 1.49 -4.94
N SER A 75 -9.27 0.91 -6.13
CA SER A 75 -9.91 1.40 -7.36
C SER A 75 -11.19 0.58 -7.62
N SER A 76 -11.92 0.90 -8.70
CA SER A 76 -13.16 0.22 -9.06
C SER A 76 -13.02 -1.29 -9.29
N ASP A 77 -11.88 -1.74 -9.82
CA ASP A 77 -11.63 -3.12 -10.23
C ASP A 77 -10.33 -3.72 -9.64
N SER A 78 -9.56 -2.91 -8.90
CA SER A 78 -8.22 -3.28 -8.46
C SER A 78 -7.89 -2.72 -7.08
N TYR A 79 -7.05 -3.44 -6.34
CA TYR A 79 -6.28 -2.90 -5.23
C TYR A 79 -4.95 -2.37 -5.73
N ILE A 80 -4.61 -1.16 -5.30
CA ILE A 80 -3.32 -0.52 -5.58
C ILE A 80 -2.48 -0.60 -4.31
N VAL A 81 -1.34 -1.30 -4.40
CA VAL A 81 -0.37 -1.42 -3.30
C VAL A 81 0.90 -0.69 -3.70
N ILE A 82 1.34 0.26 -2.88
CA ILE A 82 2.52 1.09 -3.15
C ILE A 82 3.56 0.81 -2.08
N PHE A 83 4.74 0.37 -2.49
CA PHE A 83 5.95 0.33 -1.68
C PHE A 83 6.76 1.59 -1.96
N SER A 84 7.18 2.29 -0.90
CA SER A 84 8.04 3.47 -1.01
C SER A 84 9.18 3.36 -0.02
N LEU A 85 10.42 3.49 -0.50
CA LEU A 85 11.59 3.43 0.36
C LEU A 85 11.53 4.57 1.39
N LYS A 86 11.72 4.22 2.66
CA LYS A 86 11.83 5.21 3.74
C LYS A 86 13.13 5.98 3.55
N ARG A 87 13.15 7.23 4.00
CA ARG A 87 14.40 7.99 4.05
C ARG A 87 15.33 7.35 5.07
N ASP A 88 16.55 7.04 4.66
CA ASP A 88 17.59 6.77 5.63
C ASP A 88 17.95 8.08 6.34
N LYS A 89 18.00 8.02 7.67
CA LYS A 89 18.37 9.15 8.51
C LYS A 89 19.88 9.37 8.54
N HIS A 90 20.69 8.41 8.09
CA HIS A 90 22.14 8.43 8.21
C HIS A 90 22.85 8.80 6.89
N GLU A 91 22.34 8.37 5.74
CA GLU A 91 23.03 8.55 4.44
C GLU A 91 22.46 9.64 3.51
N GLY A 92 21.54 10.49 4.01
CA GLY A 92 20.99 11.61 3.23
C GLY A 92 19.76 11.22 2.38
N PRO A 93 19.24 12.14 1.54
CA PRO A 93 18.04 11.88 0.77
C PRO A 93 18.32 10.83 -0.32
N ILE A 94 17.88 9.60 -0.08
CA ILE A 94 17.73 8.60 -1.14
C ILE A 94 16.54 9.05 -2.00
N LEU A 95 16.80 9.40 -3.26
CA LEU A 95 15.78 9.69 -4.27
C LEU A 95 15.44 8.37 -4.95
N GLY A 96 14.14 8.06 -5.05
CA GLY A 96 13.67 6.85 -5.74
C GLY A 96 13.56 5.62 -4.83
N GLY A 97 13.20 4.50 -5.45
CA GLY A 97 13.04 3.21 -4.78
C GLY A 97 11.60 2.89 -4.37
N GLY A 98 11.09 1.78 -4.88
CA GLY A 98 9.77 1.27 -4.54
C GLY A 98 9.10 0.57 -5.71
N ALA A 99 7.82 0.29 -5.53
CA ALA A 99 7.01 -0.33 -6.58
C ALA A 99 5.53 -0.03 -6.36
N ARG A 100 4.77 0.09 -7.45
CA ARG A 100 3.31 0.07 -7.47
C ARG A 100 2.83 -1.23 -8.07
N TYR A 101 1.99 -1.92 -7.32
CA TYR A 101 1.30 -3.13 -7.72
C TYR A 101 -0.18 -2.82 -7.94
N GLU A 102 -0.70 -3.34 -9.05
CA GLU A 102 -2.12 -3.33 -9.35
C GLU A 102 -2.63 -4.77 -9.31
N ILE A 103 -3.58 -5.04 -8.43
CA ILE A 103 -4.06 -6.38 -8.10
C ILE A 103 -5.55 -6.45 -8.35
N ASP A 104 -6.00 -7.39 -9.17
CA ASP A 104 -7.42 -7.60 -9.45
C ASP A 104 -8.22 -7.91 -8.18
N ILE A 105 -9.32 -7.18 -7.96
CA ILE A 105 -10.11 -7.26 -6.73
C ILE A 105 -10.73 -8.65 -6.49
N ASN A 106 -11.00 -9.40 -7.56
CA ASN A 106 -11.72 -10.67 -7.48
C ASN A 106 -10.76 -11.86 -7.31
N SER A 107 -9.74 -11.90 -8.17
CA SER A 107 -8.80 -13.01 -8.31
C SER A 107 -7.52 -12.85 -7.50
N LEU A 108 -7.25 -11.64 -7.00
CA LEU A 108 -5.99 -11.29 -6.31
C LEU A 108 -4.74 -11.53 -7.16
N LYS A 109 -4.89 -11.56 -8.49
CA LYS A 109 -3.76 -11.65 -9.41
C LYS A 109 -3.13 -10.28 -9.62
N ILE A 110 -1.80 -10.25 -9.71
CA ILE A 110 -1.06 -9.06 -10.08
C ILE A 110 -1.28 -8.79 -11.57
N ASN A 111 -1.93 -7.68 -11.89
CA ASN A 111 -2.18 -7.22 -13.26
C ASN A 111 -0.99 -6.42 -13.79
N ASN A 112 -0.40 -5.57 -12.95
CA ASN A 112 0.71 -4.70 -13.34
C ASN A 112 1.67 -4.45 -12.16
N VAL A 113 2.94 -4.21 -12.51
CA VAL A 113 4.00 -3.79 -11.59
C VAL A 113 4.79 -2.65 -12.23
N GLU A 114 4.84 -1.51 -11.55
CA GLU A 114 5.65 -0.37 -11.94
C GLU A 114 6.73 -0.16 -10.87
N LEU A 115 8.01 -0.18 -11.26
CA LEU A 115 9.13 0.06 -10.35
C LEU A 115 9.47 1.54 -10.35
N TYR A 116 9.67 2.11 -9.17
CA TYR A 116 10.14 3.49 -9.03
C TYR A 116 11.64 3.48 -8.86
N GLU A 117 12.35 3.93 -9.90
CA GLU A 117 13.80 4.11 -9.91
C GLU A 117 14.22 5.36 -9.12
#